data_AF-A0AAV3API6-F1
#
_entry.id   AF-A0AAV3API6-F1
#
_cell.length_a   1.000
_cell.length_b   1.000
_cell.length_c   1.000
_cell.angle_alpha   90.00
_cell.angle_beta   90.00
_cell.angle_gamma   90.00
#
_symmetry.space_group_name_H-M   'P 1'
#
loop_
_entity.id
_entity.type
_entity.pdbx_description
1 polymer ?
#
loop_
_entity_poly.entity_id
_entity_poly.type
_entity_poly.pdbx_seq_one_letter_code
_entity_poly.pdbx_strand_id
1 'polypeptide(L)'
;MRRIIIGIGGVTNGGKTTLTKRLIATLPNSCVVHQDDFFKPPDQIEVGEDGFKQWDVITSLDMEAMVNTVTAWVENPVKFARSHGKSRSASSNSDVQILILEGFLLYNNKLLASMCTERYYLTIPYDECKRRRSGRNYTVPDPPGLFDGHVWPMYLKHRHEMKQSGVSIVSIDGLLSKDEIYSKVYTDIVNRFLNSS
;
A
#
# COMPACT_ATOMS: atom_id res chain seq x y z
N MET A 1 -7.60 23.71 -5.10
CA MET A 1 -7.62 22.23 -4.97
C MET A 1 -6.26 21.65 -4.58
N ARG A 2 -6.11 21.30 -3.31
CA ARG A 2 -4.94 20.62 -2.74
C ARG A 2 -5.04 19.11 -2.96
N ARG A 3 -3.91 18.48 -3.31
CA ARG A 3 -3.81 17.04 -3.55
C ARG A 3 -2.96 16.41 -2.46
N ILE A 4 -3.42 15.31 -1.89
CA ILE A 4 -2.70 14.56 -0.87
C ILE A 4 -2.58 13.12 -1.34
N ILE A 5 -1.38 12.56 -1.31
CA ILE A 5 -1.13 11.15 -1.58
C ILE A 5 -0.65 10.49 -0.29
N ILE A 6 -1.41 9.53 0.20
CA ILE A 6 -1.11 8.77 1.40
C ILE A 6 -0.64 7.38 0.97
N GLY A 7 0.59 7.02 1.29
CA GLY A 7 1.06 5.64 1.16
C GLY A 7 0.71 4.83 2.41
N ILE A 8 0.17 3.64 2.21
CA ILE A 8 -0.02 2.60 3.22
C ILE A 8 0.82 1.39 2.80
N GLY A 9 2.09 1.48 3.18
CA GLY A 9 3.08 0.41 3.05
C GLY A 9 2.99 -0.61 4.19
N GLY A 10 3.75 -1.69 4.07
CA GLY A 10 3.94 -2.61 5.18
C GLY A 10 4.05 -4.07 4.79
N VAL A 11 4.39 -4.89 5.77
CA VAL A 11 4.55 -6.35 5.62
C VAL A 11 3.27 -7.01 5.10
N THR A 12 3.43 -8.14 4.40
CA THR A 12 2.31 -8.99 4.00
C THR A 12 1.45 -9.36 5.22
N ASN A 13 0.13 -9.45 5.03
CA ASN A 13 -0.86 -9.71 6.09
C ASN A 13 -0.77 -8.79 7.34
N GLY A 14 -0.12 -7.63 7.23
CA GLY A 14 -0.01 -6.64 8.31
C GLY A 14 -1.29 -5.84 8.60
N GLY A 15 -2.34 -5.95 7.76
CA GLY A 15 -3.61 -5.25 7.96
C GLY A 15 -3.87 -4.05 7.04
N LYS A 16 -2.99 -3.80 6.06
CA LYS A 16 -3.06 -2.66 5.10
C LYS A 16 -4.46 -2.48 4.50
N THR A 17 -4.99 -3.50 3.83
CA THR A 17 -6.29 -3.45 3.15
C THR A 17 -7.46 -3.16 4.09
N THR A 18 -7.39 -3.62 5.34
CA THR A 18 -8.42 -3.32 6.34
C THR A 18 -8.38 -1.85 6.73
N LEU A 19 -7.19 -1.31 6.98
CA LEU A 19 -7.00 0.11 7.27
C LEU A 19 -7.46 0.99 6.10
N THR A 20 -7.03 0.67 4.88
CA THR A 20 -7.40 1.41 3.66
C THR A 20 -8.91 1.48 3.46
N LYS A 21 -9.61 0.34 3.59
CA LYS A 21 -11.08 0.29 3.46
C LYS A 21 -11.78 1.23 4.44
N ARG A 22 -11.32 1.27 5.70
CA ARG A 22 -11.88 2.18 6.72
C ARG A 22 -11.59 3.64 6.40
N LEU A 23 -10.36 3.95 5.98
CA LEU A 23 -9.97 5.32 5.62
C LEU A 23 -10.80 5.84 4.45
N ILE A 24 -10.98 5.06 3.38
CA ILE A 24 -11.80 5.45 2.22
C ILE A 24 -13.25 5.72 2.61
N ALA A 25 -13.80 4.95 3.55
CA ALA A 25 -15.18 5.12 4.01
C ALA A 25 -15.39 6.44 4.77
N THR A 26 -14.33 7.03 5.34
CA THR A 26 -14.43 8.22 6.20
C THR A 26 -13.75 9.47 5.63
N LEU A 27 -12.75 9.32 4.77
CA LEU A 27 -12.03 10.43 4.18
C LEU A 27 -12.77 10.98 2.96
N PRO A 28 -13.00 12.31 2.89
CA PRO A 28 -13.70 12.93 1.77
C PRO A 28 -12.87 12.85 0.50
N ASN A 29 -13.53 12.74 -0.67
CA ASN A 29 -12.89 12.79 -1.99
C ASN A 29 -11.66 11.87 -2.11
N SER A 30 -11.75 10.67 -1.51
CA SER A 30 -10.67 9.71 -1.47
C SER A 30 -10.79 8.68 -2.60
N CYS A 31 -9.67 8.37 -3.26
CA CYS A 31 -9.51 7.26 -4.20
C CYS A 31 -8.44 6.29 -3.68
N VAL A 32 -8.41 5.09 -4.24
CA VAL A 32 -7.41 4.08 -3.89
C VAL A 32 -6.81 3.45 -5.14
N VAL A 33 -5.52 3.14 -5.06
CA VAL A 33 -4.80 2.31 -6.03
C VAL A 33 -4.12 1.20 -5.23
N HIS A 34 -4.42 -0.05 -5.57
CA HIS A 34 -3.83 -1.23 -4.93
C HIS A 34 -2.64 -1.71 -5.76
N GLN A 35 -1.47 -1.86 -5.14
CA GLN A 35 -0.28 -2.39 -5.79
C GLN A 35 -0.50 -3.82 -6.32
N ASP A 36 -1.33 -4.61 -5.64
CA ASP A 36 -1.65 -5.98 -6.01
C ASP A 36 -2.39 -6.06 -7.38
N ASP A 37 -2.99 -4.96 -7.86
CA ASP A 37 -3.62 -4.90 -9.19
C ASP A 37 -2.58 -4.82 -10.34
N PHE A 38 -1.31 -4.59 -10.01
CA PHE A 38 -0.21 -4.41 -10.97
C PHE A 38 0.74 -5.62 -11.02
N PHE A 39 0.34 -6.77 -10.50
CA PHE A 39 1.12 -7.99 -10.71
C PHE A 39 1.18 -8.35 -12.19
N LYS A 40 2.38 -8.73 -12.66
CA LYS A 40 2.55 -9.29 -13.99
C LYS A 40 1.84 -10.64 -14.10
N PRO A 41 1.48 -11.07 -15.32
CA PRO A 41 0.93 -12.38 -15.58
C PRO A 41 1.79 -13.53 -14.98
N PRO A 42 1.17 -14.61 -14.46
CA PRO A 42 1.91 -15.69 -13.78
C PRO A 42 3.00 -16.40 -14.59
N ASP A 43 2.91 -16.35 -15.91
CA ASP A 43 3.88 -16.88 -16.88
C ASP A 43 5.11 -15.97 -17.05
N GLN A 44 5.02 -14.71 -16.65
CA GLN A 44 6.14 -13.75 -16.61
C GLN A 44 6.86 -13.71 -15.27
N ILE A 45 6.37 -14.47 -14.28
CA ILE A 45 7.00 -14.56 -12.96
C ILE A 45 7.98 -15.73 -12.96
N GLU A 46 9.26 -15.39 -12.90
CA GLU A 46 10.36 -16.35 -12.87
C GLU A 46 10.38 -17.15 -11.56
N VAL A 47 10.98 -18.34 -11.63
CA VAL A 47 11.34 -19.14 -10.47
C VAL A 47 12.78 -18.78 -10.09
N GLY A 48 12.99 -18.36 -8.85
CA GLY A 48 14.31 -17.98 -8.36
C GLY A 48 15.18 -19.18 -8.02
N GLU A 49 16.43 -18.91 -7.66
CA GLU A 49 17.38 -19.92 -7.17
C GLU A 49 16.89 -20.59 -5.87
N ASP A 50 16.00 -19.93 -5.12
CA ASP A 50 15.31 -20.46 -3.95
C ASP A 50 14.24 -21.53 -4.29
N GLY A 51 13.97 -21.76 -5.58
CA GLY A 51 12.97 -22.70 -6.07
C GLY A 51 11.54 -22.18 -6.01
N PHE A 52 11.31 -20.91 -5.66
CA PHE A 52 9.99 -20.30 -5.55
C PHE A 52 9.73 -19.27 -6.66
N LYS A 53 8.46 -19.13 -7.04
CA LYS A 53 8.03 -18.02 -7.91
C LYS A 53 8.28 -16.69 -7.19
N GLN A 54 8.95 -15.78 -7.89
CA GLN A 54 9.40 -14.51 -7.35
C GLN A 54 8.26 -13.48 -7.29
N TRP A 55 7.24 -13.71 -6.46
CA TRP A 55 6.10 -12.80 -6.29
C TRP A 55 6.40 -11.65 -5.33
N ASP A 56 7.28 -11.85 -4.36
CA ASP A 56 7.53 -10.86 -3.30
C ASP A 56 8.65 -9.87 -3.68
N VAL A 57 8.95 -9.69 -4.99
CA VAL A 57 9.99 -8.78 -5.51
C VAL A 57 9.43 -7.70 -6.44
N ILE A 58 10.13 -6.56 -6.54
CA ILE A 58 9.70 -5.40 -7.33
C ILE A 58 9.51 -5.72 -8.82
N THR A 59 10.28 -6.66 -9.37
CA THR A 59 10.24 -7.05 -10.80
C THR A 59 9.00 -7.85 -11.17
N SER A 60 8.27 -8.39 -10.19
CA SER A 60 6.99 -9.07 -10.38
C SER A 60 5.83 -8.12 -10.67
N LEU A 61 6.04 -6.81 -10.46
CA LEU A 61 5.04 -5.76 -10.60
C LEU A 61 5.33 -4.91 -11.84
N ASP A 62 4.27 -4.50 -12.51
CA ASP A 62 4.31 -3.42 -13.50
C ASP A 62 4.29 -2.06 -12.80
N MET A 63 5.45 -1.70 -12.23
CA MET A 63 5.62 -0.45 -11.51
C MET A 63 5.51 0.78 -12.42
N GLU A 64 5.75 0.63 -13.72
CA GLU A 64 5.57 1.70 -14.69
C GLU A 64 4.08 2.00 -14.88
N ALA A 65 3.25 0.97 -15.11
CA ALA A 65 1.80 1.13 -15.16
C ALA A 65 1.23 1.73 -13.86
N MET A 66 1.75 1.32 -12.70
CA MET A 66 1.36 1.90 -11.41
C MET A 66 1.71 3.38 -11.31
N VAL A 67 2.95 3.77 -11.67
CA VAL A 67 3.38 5.17 -11.69
C VAL A 67 2.53 6.00 -12.65
N ASN A 68 2.20 5.47 -13.83
CA ASN A 68 1.37 6.15 -14.82
C ASN A 68 -0.05 6.37 -14.29
N THR A 69 -0.60 5.38 -13.57
CA THR A 69 -1.91 5.49 -12.91
C THR A 69 -1.92 6.61 -11.85
N VAL A 70 -0.86 6.68 -11.01
CA VAL A 70 -0.73 7.75 -10.01
C VAL A 70 -0.54 9.12 -10.68
N THR A 71 0.25 9.19 -11.74
CA THR A 71 0.46 10.42 -12.52
C THR A 71 -0.86 10.93 -13.11
N ALA A 72 -1.68 10.04 -13.70
CA ALA A 72 -2.99 10.40 -14.22
C ALA A 72 -3.93 10.96 -13.13
N TRP A 73 -3.85 10.43 -11.90
CA TRP A 73 -4.57 11.01 -10.76
C TRP A 73 -4.03 12.39 -10.39
N VAL A 74 -2.70 12.59 -10.36
CA VAL A 74 -2.09 13.89 -10.06
C VAL A 74 -2.52 14.97 -11.06
N GLU A 75 -2.59 14.62 -12.35
CA GLU A 75 -3.03 15.53 -13.40
C GLU A 75 -4.49 15.96 -13.20
N ASN A 76 -5.40 14.99 -13.01
CA ASN A 76 -6.83 15.27 -12.88
C ASN A 76 -7.56 14.28 -11.95
N PRO A 77 -7.58 14.54 -10.63
CA PRO A 77 -8.23 13.66 -9.65
C PRO A 77 -9.72 13.43 -9.92
N VAL A 78 -10.42 14.47 -10.42
CA VAL A 78 -11.86 14.42 -10.68
C VAL A 78 -12.18 13.53 -11.88
N LYS A 79 -11.41 13.64 -12.96
CA LYS A 79 -11.54 12.75 -14.13
C LYS A 79 -11.19 11.31 -13.75
N PHE A 80 -10.12 11.13 -12.97
CA PHE A 80 -9.72 9.82 -12.47
C PHE A 80 -10.83 9.16 -11.64
N ALA A 81 -11.42 9.87 -10.69
CA ALA A 81 -12.50 9.32 -9.86
C ALA A 81 -13.70 8.85 -10.70
N ARG A 82 -14.07 9.64 -11.72
CA ARG A 82 -15.17 9.31 -12.64
C ARG A 82 -14.90 8.06 -13.47
N SER A 83 -13.68 7.91 -14.00
CA SER A 83 -13.32 6.72 -14.80
C SER A 83 -13.26 5.44 -13.98
N HIS A 84 -13.14 5.55 -12.65
CA HIS A 84 -13.12 4.41 -11.71
C HIS A 84 -14.46 4.24 -10.96
N GLY A 85 -15.56 4.72 -11.55
CA GLY A 85 -16.92 4.46 -11.06
C GLY A 85 -17.34 5.23 -9.81
N LYS A 86 -16.56 6.23 -9.36
CA LYS A 86 -16.97 7.10 -8.24
C LYS A 86 -17.79 8.28 -8.76
N SER A 87 -19.10 8.25 -8.50
CA SER A 87 -19.98 9.41 -8.69
C SER A 87 -19.68 10.46 -7.61
N ARG A 88 -19.66 11.76 -7.97
CA ARG A 88 -19.54 12.83 -6.98
C ARG A 88 -20.75 12.78 -6.05
N SER A 89 -20.53 12.62 -4.75
CA SER A 89 -21.51 13.14 -3.79
C SER A 89 -21.53 14.66 -3.95
N ALA A 90 -22.68 15.23 -4.28
CA ALA A 90 -22.87 16.65 -4.57
C ALA A 90 -22.51 17.60 -3.40
N SER A 91 -22.09 17.06 -2.25
CA SER A 91 -22.00 17.77 -0.96
C SER A 91 -20.58 18.09 -0.48
N SER A 92 -19.50 17.62 -1.12
CA SER A 92 -18.15 17.94 -0.63
C SER A 92 -17.61 19.20 -1.30
N ASN A 93 -17.85 20.37 -0.68
CA ASN A 93 -17.12 21.61 -0.92
C ASN A 93 -15.64 21.53 -0.47
N SER A 94 -15.09 20.34 -0.22
CA SER A 94 -13.69 20.23 0.20
C SER A 94 -12.79 20.45 -0.99
N ASP A 95 -11.93 21.46 -0.86
CA ASP A 95 -10.92 21.82 -1.85
C ASP A 95 -9.74 20.84 -1.86
N VAL A 96 -9.96 19.61 -1.38
CA VAL A 96 -8.94 18.58 -1.09
C VAL A 96 -9.31 17.28 -1.80
N GLN A 97 -8.34 16.70 -2.51
CA GLN A 97 -8.45 15.39 -3.14
C GLN A 97 -7.41 14.46 -2.53
N ILE A 98 -7.82 13.25 -2.17
CA ILE A 98 -6.97 12.27 -1.49
C ILE A 98 -6.80 11.03 -2.36
N LEU A 99 -5.55 10.60 -2.55
CA LEU A 99 -5.23 9.29 -3.10
C LEU A 99 -4.59 8.45 -2.01
N ILE A 100 -5.07 7.22 -1.85
CA ILE A 100 -4.44 6.22 -1.00
C ILE A 100 -3.74 5.21 -1.91
N LEU A 101 -2.43 5.06 -1.74
CA LEU A 101 -1.65 3.99 -2.36
C LEU A 101 -1.48 2.88 -1.33
N GLU A 102 -1.88 1.66 -1.65
CA GLU A 102 -1.73 0.51 -0.75
C GLU A 102 -0.86 -0.56 -1.39
N GLY A 103 0.16 -1.04 -0.67
CA GLY A 103 1.04 -2.09 -1.21
C GLY A 103 2.14 -2.50 -0.22
N PHE A 104 2.85 -3.57 -0.54
CA PHE A 104 3.94 -4.07 0.33
C PHE A 104 5.34 -3.60 -0.13
N LEU A 105 5.48 -3.17 -1.40
CA LEU A 105 6.73 -2.69 -2.00
C LEU A 105 6.68 -1.24 -2.49
N LEU A 106 5.65 -0.47 -2.09
CA LEU A 106 5.44 0.92 -2.55
C LEU A 106 6.71 1.77 -2.48
N TYR A 107 7.42 1.68 -1.35
CA TYR A 107 8.54 2.57 -1.02
C TYR A 107 9.89 2.08 -1.53
N ASN A 108 9.94 0.90 -2.15
CA ASN A 108 11.12 0.42 -2.87
C ASN A 108 11.20 1.05 -4.27
N ASN A 109 10.11 1.64 -4.77
CA ASN A 109 10.12 2.50 -5.95
C ASN A 109 10.28 3.96 -5.54
N LYS A 110 11.43 4.57 -5.89
CA LYS A 110 11.77 5.95 -5.49
C LYS A 110 10.76 6.99 -5.99
N LEU A 111 10.21 6.79 -7.19
CA LEU A 111 9.27 7.73 -7.78
C LEU A 111 7.94 7.72 -7.02
N LEU A 112 7.34 6.54 -6.80
CA LEU A 112 6.13 6.42 -5.98
C LEU A 112 6.34 6.90 -4.54
N ALA A 113 7.49 6.55 -3.94
CA ALA A 113 7.84 7.03 -2.61
C ALA A 113 7.86 8.57 -2.56
N SER A 114 8.45 9.22 -3.56
CA SER A 114 8.54 10.69 -3.65
C SER A 114 7.19 11.37 -3.90
N MET A 115 6.26 10.70 -4.60
CA MET A 115 4.90 11.20 -4.83
C MET A 115 4.05 11.21 -3.56
N CYS A 116 4.34 10.34 -2.58
CA CYS A 116 3.60 10.28 -1.32
C CYS A 116 3.87 11.50 -0.44
N THR A 117 2.79 12.19 -0.04
CA THR A 117 2.80 13.26 0.97
C THR A 117 3.09 12.70 2.37
N GLU A 118 2.49 11.56 2.70
CA GLU A 118 2.73 10.85 3.97
C GLU A 118 2.85 9.34 3.72
N ARG A 119 3.68 8.67 4.52
CA ARG A 119 4.08 7.28 4.29
C ARG A 119 3.93 6.45 5.56
N TYR A 120 2.81 5.77 5.72
CA TYR A 120 2.59 4.84 6.83
C TYR A 120 3.13 3.46 6.48
N TYR A 121 3.77 2.78 7.44
CA TYR A 121 4.30 1.44 7.22
C TYR A 121 3.90 0.50 8.35
N LEU A 122 3.07 -0.50 8.05
CA LEU A 122 2.63 -1.50 9.02
C LEU A 122 3.69 -2.58 9.20
N THR A 123 4.07 -2.84 10.45
CA THR A 123 5.01 -3.91 10.84
C THR A 123 4.37 -4.87 11.82
N ILE A 124 4.64 -6.16 11.65
CA ILE A 124 4.38 -7.20 12.65
C ILE A 124 5.60 -8.13 12.74
N PRO A 125 5.82 -8.81 13.88
CA PRO A 125 6.88 -9.80 14.03
C PRO A 125 6.70 -11.00 13.08
N TYR A 126 7.80 -11.72 12.86
CA TYR A 126 7.86 -12.91 11.99
C TYR A 126 6.76 -13.93 12.32
N ASP A 127 6.63 -14.34 13.58
CA ASP A 127 5.69 -15.41 13.97
C ASP A 127 4.24 -15.02 13.69
N GLU A 128 3.86 -13.78 14.01
CA GLU A 128 2.52 -13.29 13.75
C GLU A 128 2.26 -13.15 12.24
N CYS A 129 3.26 -12.68 11.48
CA CYS A 129 3.16 -12.60 10.03
C CYS A 129 2.95 -13.98 9.41
N LYS A 130 3.74 -14.97 9.83
CA LYS A 130 3.63 -16.35 9.39
C LYS A 130 2.26 -16.91 9.72
N ARG A 131 1.82 -16.79 10.97
CA ARG A 131 0.50 -17.24 11.44
C ARG A 131 -0.65 -16.61 10.64
N ARG A 132 -0.61 -15.30 10.41
CA ARG A 132 -1.64 -14.59 9.62
C ARG A 132 -1.60 -14.98 8.14
N ARG A 133 -0.42 -15.27 7.57
CA ARG A 133 -0.26 -15.69 6.17
C ARG A 133 -0.79 -17.11 5.96
N SER A 134 -0.46 -18.04 6.86
CA SER A 134 -0.99 -19.41 6.84
C SER A 134 -2.51 -19.48 6.96
N GLY A 135 -3.16 -18.49 7.57
CA GLY A 135 -4.62 -18.40 7.66
C GLY A 135 -5.31 -17.72 6.47
N ARG A 136 -4.57 -17.26 5.45
CA ARG A 136 -5.13 -16.54 4.30
C ARG A 136 -5.30 -17.46 3.10
N ASN A 137 -6.47 -17.41 2.48
CA ASN A 137 -6.75 -18.11 1.23
C ASN A 137 -6.29 -17.26 0.05
N TYR A 138 -5.14 -17.59 -0.51
CA TYR A 138 -4.68 -17.08 -1.80
C TYR A 138 -5.30 -17.90 -2.95
N THR A 139 -5.43 -17.30 -4.14
CA THR A 139 -5.91 -17.99 -5.35
C THR A 139 -5.04 -19.19 -5.69
N VAL A 140 -3.72 -19.03 -5.54
CA VAL A 140 -2.74 -20.11 -5.59
C VAL A 140 -2.22 -20.29 -4.16
N PRO A 141 -2.44 -21.47 -3.54
CA PRO A 141 -1.94 -21.73 -2.19
C PRO A 141 -0.41 -21.60 -2.12
N ASP A 142 0.08 -21.05 -1.01
CA ASP A 142 1.52 -21.00 -0.73
C ASP A 142 2.09 -22.43 -0.68
N PRO A 143 3.12 -22.79 -1.48
CA PRO A 143 3.76 -24.09 -1.38
C PRO A 143 4.49 -24.25 -0.03
N PRO A 144 4.76 -25.49 0.41
CA PRO A 144 5.50 -25.75 1.65
C PRO A 144 6.82 -24.99 1.68
N GLY A 145 7.11 -24.34 2.81
CA GLY A 145 8.35 -23.58 3.01
C GLY A 145 8.41 -22.20 2.36
N LEU A 146 7.43 -21.80 1.53
CA LEU A 146 7.45 -20.52 0.82
C LEU A 146 7.66 -19.32 1.75
N PHE A 147 7.01 -19.32 2.92
CA PHE A 147 7.12 -18.20 3.84
C PHE A 147 8.55 -17.98 4.34
N ASP A 148 9.21 -19.08 4.72
CA ASP A 148 10.54 -19.08 5.31
C ASP A 148 11.63 -18.93 4.25
N GLY A 149 11.42 -19.56 3.09
CA GLY A 149 12.39 -19.60 2.01
C GLY A 149 12.36 -18.39 1.08
N HIS A 150 11.21 -17.71 0.95
CA HIS A 150 11.05 -16.60 -0.01
C HIS A 150 10.46 -15.34 0.61
N VAL A 151 9.25 -15.42 1.17
CA VAL A 151 8.45 -14.24 1.57
C VAL A 151 9.16 -13.40 2.61
N TRP A 152 9.58 -14.04 3.72
CA TRP A 152 10.22 -13.32 4.81
C TRP A 152 11.62 -12.82 4.45
N PRO A 153 12.48 -13.62 3.80
CA PRO A 153 13.74 -13.13 3.24
C PRO A 153 13.56 -11.90 2.32
N MET A 154 12.59 -11.94 1.40
CA MET A 154 12.31 -10.80 0.50
C MET A 154 11.81 -9.58 1.27
N TYR A 155 10.92 -9.76 2.25
CA TYR A 155 10.51 -8.67 3.13
C TYR A 155 11.71 -8.02 3.85
N LEU A 156 12.62 -8.82 4.42
CA LEU A 156 13.81 -8.30 5.11
C LEU A 156 14.73 -7.55 4.16
N LYS A 157 14.98 -8.11 2.97
CA LYS A 157 15.77 -7.48 1.89
C LYS A 157 15.17 -6.13 1.52
N HIS A 158 13.89 -6.08 1.19
CA HIS A 158 13.22 -4.84 0.77
C HIS A 158 13.09 -3.82 1.90
N ARG A 159 12.92 -4.27 3.15
CA ARG A 159 12.94 -3.39 4.31
C ARG A 159 14.31 -2.75 4.51
N HIS A 160 15.39 -3.49 4.26
CA HIS A 160 16.76 -2.99 4.31
C HIS A 160 17.03 -1.96 3.20
N GLU A 161 16.70 -2.29 1.95
CA GLU A 161 16.81 -1.38 0.80
C GLU A 161 16.04 -0.07 1.02
N MET A 162 14.82 -0.15 1.56
CA MET A 162 14.00 1.02 1.88
C MET A 162 14.61 1.88 3.00
N LYS A 163 15.32 1.28 3.97
CA LYS A 163 16.05 2.06 4.98
C LYS A 163 17.24 2.79 4.35
N GLN A 164 17.98 2.11 3.47
CA GLN A 164 19.15 2.68 2.80
C GLN A 164 18.79 3.82 1.84
N SER A 165 17.59 3.79 1.24
CA SER A 165 17.12 4.86 0.36
C SER A 165 16.77 6.17 1.09
N GLY A 166 16.74 6.16 2.42
CA GLY A 166 16.43 7.35 3.24
C GLY A 166 14.95 7.75 3.23
N VAL A 167 14.05 6.88 2.76
CA VAL A 167 12.60 7.15 2.77
C VAL A 167 12.10 7.25 4.21
N SER A 168 11.61 8.44 4.58
CA SER A 168 10.97 8.66 5.88
C SER A 168 9.56 8.04 5.90
N ILE A 169 9.29 7.27 6.95
CA ILE A 169 8.02 6.58 7.16
C ILE A 169 7.52 6.80 8.60
N VAL A 170 6.21 6.77 8.76
CA VAL A 170 5.54 6.64 10.06
C VAL A 170 5.29 5.16 10.32
N SER A 171 6.03 4.59 11.29
CA SER A 171 5.89 3.18 11.66
C SER A 171 4.59 2.95 12.43
N ILE A 172 3.82 1.95 12.00
CA ILE A 172 2.56 1.53 12.62
C ILE A 172 2.71 0.09 13.11
N ASP A 173 2.46 -0.11 14.40
CA ASP A 173 2.42 -1.45 14.98
C ASP A 173 1.14 -2.17 14.54
N GLY A 174 1.29 -3.22 13.74
CA GLY A 174 0.20 -4.04 13.23
C GLY A 174 -0.32 -5.10 14.22
N LEU A 175 0.22 -5.13 15.44
CA LEU A 175 -0.32 -5.92 16.56
C LEU A 175 -1.45 -5.22 17.31
N LEU A 176 -1.54 -3.89 17.17
CA LEU A 176 -2.65 -3.11 17.72
C LEU A 176 -3.98 -3.55 17.12
N SER A 177 -5.07 -3.26 17.83
CA SER A 177 -6.40 -3.53 17.32
C SER A 177 -6.68 -2.72 16.06
N LYS A 178 -7.63 -3.20 15.25
CA LYS A 178 -8.06 -2.51 14.02
C LYS A 178 -8.52 -1.08 14.30
N ASP A 179 -9.13 -0.83 15.46
CA ASP A 179 -9.62 0.48 15.88
C ASP A 179 -8.50 1.42 16.30
N GLU A 180 -7.52 0.92 17.06
CA GLU A 180 -6.35 1.73 17.43
C GLU A 180 -5.53 2.14 16.21
N ILE A 181 -5.27 1.20 15.29
CA ILE A 181 -4.56 1.48 14.04
C ILE A 181 -5.31 2.54 13.22
N TYR A 182 -6.62 2.35 13.05
CA TYR A 182 -7.45 3.30 12.31
C TYR A 182 -7.46 4.69 12.97
N SER A 183 -7.78 4.76 14.25
CA SER A 183 -7.88 6.03 14.98
C SER A 183 -6.56 6.79 14.96
N LYS A 184 -5.43 6.09 15.13
CA LYS A 184 -4.09 6.69 15.06
C LYS A 184 -3.82 7.31 13.69
N VAL A 185 -4.01 6.53 12.62
CA VAL A 185 -3.72 6.99 11.25
C VAL A 185 -4.70 8.06 10.80
N TYR A 186 -6.00 7.88 11.06
CA TYR A 186 -7.03 8.87 10.72
C TYR A 186 -6.81 10.21 11.42
N THR A 187 -6.54 10.19 12.73
CA THR A 187 -6.28 11.42 13.50
C THR A 187 -5.05 12.16 12.99
N ASP A 188 -3.98 11.43 12.67
CA ASP A 188 -2.76 12.01 12.10
C ASP A 188 -3.03 12.66 10.73
N ILE A 189 -3.76 11.98 9.84
CA ILE A 189 -4.17 12.53 8.53
C ILE A 189 -5.00 13.80 8.70
N VAL A 190 -6.01 13.76 9.58
CA VAL A 190 -6.92 14.89 9.83
C VAL A 190 -6.14 16.07 10.39
N ASN A 191 -5.30 15.87 11.39
CA ASN A 191 -4.53 16.94 12.01
C ASN A 191 -3.51 17.57 11.07
N ARG A 192 -2.77 16.75 10.31
CA ARG A 192 -1.73 17.26 9.40
C ARG A 192 -2.34 17.95 8.19
N PHE A 193 -3.41 17.38 7.66
CA PHE A 193 -3.87 17.73 6.34
C PHE A 193 -5.24 18.35 6.32
N LEU A 194 -6.20 17.96 7.15
CA LEU A 194 -7.60 18.40 6.97
C LEU A 194 -8.01 19.55 7.91
N ASN A 195 -7.35 19.69 9.06
CA ASN A 195 -7.62 20.75 10.03
C ASN A 195 -6.77 22.02 9.82
N SER A 196 -5.74 21.95 8.96
CA SER A 196 -4.89 23.08 8.59
C SER A 196 -5.62 23.97 7.58
N SER A 197 -6.58 24.78 8.04
CA SER A 197 -7.17 25.90 7.30
C SER A 197 -6.74 27.22 7.93
#